data_AF-A0A7S0QCA4-F1
#
_entry.id   AF-A0A7S0QCA4-F1
#
_cell.length_a   1.000
_cell.length_b   1.000
_cell.length_c   1.000
_cell.angle_alpha   90.00
_cell.angle_beta   90.00
_cell.angle_gamma   90.00
#
_symmetry.space_group_name_H-M   'P 1'
#
loop_
_entity.id
_entity.type
_entity.pdbx_description
1 polymer ?
#
loop_
_entity_poly.entity_id
_entity_poly.type
_entity_poly.pdbx_seq_one_letter_code
_entity_poly.pdbx_strand_id
1 'polypeptide(L)'
;FALVLAATLVSAAVFWYFFQRIDMASPDYEVLSDEDGTQVITRSKQEVYKKIAKIAADGADNLQIITDFDMTLTKFRLRDGSRGMSTHGLLERSGHFGPEYLSRAQALFDQYYPIEVDPSLDAERKR
;
A
#
# COMPACT_ATOMS: atom_id res chain seq x y z
N PHE A 1 -24.10 -17.22 -19.22
CA PHE A 1 -24.54 -15.83 -18.91
C PHE A 1 -24.69 -15.57 -17.41
N ALA A 2 -25.36 -16.42 -16.61
CA ALA A 2 -25.52 -16.20 -15.16
C ALA A 2 -24.20 -16.22 -14.34
N LEU A 3 -23.24 -17.07 -14.70
CA LEU A 3 -21.95 -17.17 -13.99
C LEU A 3 -21.04 -15.93 -14.13
N VAL A 4 -21.12 -15.22 -15.26
CA VAL A 4 -20.31 -14.00 -15.50
C VAL A 4 -20.86 -12.82 -14.68
N LEU A 5 -22.19 -12.73 -14.53
CA LEU A 5 -22.85 -11.73 -13.69
C LEU A 5 -22.58 -11.96 -12.18
N ALA A 6 -22.47 -13.21 -11.73
CA ALA A 6 -22.16 -13.50 -10.34
C ALA A 6 -20.72 -13.10 -9.96
N ALA A 7 -19.74 -13.33 -10.85
CA ALA A 7 -18.34 -12.99 -10.60
C ALA A 7 -18.08 -11.47 -10.58
N THR A 8 -18.79 -10.69 -11.40
CA THR A 8 -18.71 -9.23 -11.37
C THR A 8 -19.37 -8.65 -10.13
N LEU A 9 -20.49 -9.22 -9.67
CA LEU A 9 -21.17 -8.78 -8.44
C LEU A 9 -20.35 -9.09 -7.18
N VAL A 10 -19.69 -10.24 -7.10
CA VAL A 10 -18.78 -10.57 -5.98
C VAL A 10 -17.56 -9.65 -5.98
N SER A 11 -16.97 -9.37 -7.16
CA SER A 11 -15.83 -8.44 -7.26
C SER A 11 -16.23 -7.02 -6.90
N ALA A 12 -17.40 -6.54 -7.34
CA ALA A 12 -17.95 -5.24 -6.97
C ALA A 12 -18.29 -5.17 -5.47
N ALA A 13 -18.82 -6.24 -4.88
CA ALA A 13 -19.15 -6.29 -3.46
C ALA A 13 -17.90 -6.36 -2.56
N VAL A 14 -16.85 -7.07 -2.97
CA VAL A 14 -15.56 -7.09 -2.25
C VAL A 14 -14.84 -5.77 -2.40
N PHE A 15 -14.89 -5.16 -3.60
CA PHE A 15 -14.38 -3.81 -3.83
C PHE A 15 -15.14 -2.78 -2.99
N TRP A 16 -16.48 -2.86 -2.94
CA TRP A 16 -17.35 -2.04 -2.10
C TRP A 16 -17.11 -2.27 -0.60
N TYR A 17 -16.88 -3.52 -0.17
CA TYR A 17 -16.57 -3.85 1.22
C TYR A 17 -15.20 -3.32 1.65
N PHE A 18 -14.19 -3.35 0.77
CA PHE A 18 -12.91 -2.69 1.01
C PHE A 18 -13.04 -1.15 0.99
N PHE A 19 -13.88 -0.61 0.11
CA PHE A 19 -14.19 0.83 0.04
C PHE A 19 -15.10 1.34 1.17
N GLN A 20 -15.89 0.50 1.82
CA GLN A 20 -16.70 0.90 2.99
C GLN A 20 -15.87 1.03 4.28
N ARG A 21 -14.62 0.50 4.29
CA ARG A 21 -13.70 0.57 5.44
C ARG A 21 -12.66 1.69 5.35
N ILE A 22 -12.55 2.34 4.20
CA ILE A 22 -11.94 3.67 4.07
C ILE A 22 -13.14 4.58 3.87
N ASP A 23 -13.50 5.45 4.82
CA ASP A 23 -14.60 6.39 4.60
C ASP A 23 -14.19 7.45 3.56
N MET A 24 -14.14 7.06 2.29
CA MET A 24 -13.83 7.91 1.13
C MET A 24 -15.00 8.83 0.75
N ALA A 25 -16.15 8.64 1.38
CA ALA A 25 -17.31 9.51 1.27
C ALA A 25 -17.34 10.57 2.38
N SER A 26 -16.38 10.55 3.32
CA SER A 26 -16.18 11.67 4.24
C SER A 26 -15.86 12.94 3.42
N PRO A 27 -16.55 14.07 3.67
CA PRO A 27 -16.29 15.35 3.00
C PRO A 27 -14.88 15.90 3.24
N ASP A 28 -14.05 15.21 4.04
CA ASP A 28 -12.70 15.61 4.42
C ASP A 28 -11.63 15.28 3.37
N TYR A 29 -11.96 14.53 2.31
CA TYR A 29 -11.02 14.11 1.28
C TYR A 29 -11.46 14.53 -0.13
N GLU A 30 -10.47 14.91 -0.93
CA GLU A 30 -10.61 15.38 -2.30
C GLU A 30 -9.83 14.45 -3.25
N VAL A 31 -10.37 14.19 -4.44
CA VAL A 31 -9.75 13.29 -5.43
C VAL A 31 -9.12 14.10 -6.57
N LEU A 32 -7.80 13.96 -6.74
CA LEU A 32 -7.05 14.40 -7.91
C LEU A 32 -7.03 13.27 -8.95
N SER A 33 -7.35 13.57 -10.19
CA SER A 33 -7.29 12.62 -11.29
C SER A 33 -6.14 13.00 -12.21
N ASP A 34 -5.32 12.02 -12.57
CA ASP A 34 -4.27 12.16 -13.57
C ASP A 34 -4.77 11.76 -14.96
N GLU A 35 -4.05 12.15 -16.02
CA GLU A 35 -4.43 11.92 -17.42
C GLU A 35 -4.57 10.43 -17.78
N ASP A 36 -3.85 9.57 -17.07
CA ASP A 36 -3.89 8.11 -17.24
C ASP A 36 -5.04 7.43 -16.47
N GLY A 37 -5.88 8.21 -15.79
CA GLY A 37 -6.99 7.72 -14.98
C GLY A 37 -6.59 7.32 -13.56
N THR A 38 -5.34 7.54 -13.16
CA THR A 38 -4.90 7.35 -11.78
C THR A 38 -5.63 8.31 -10.86
N GLN A 39 -6.14 7.80 -9.73
CA GLN A 39 -6.84 8.58 -8.72
C GLN A 39 -5.94 8.75 -7.49
N VAL A 40 -5.64 10.00 -7.15
CA VAL A 40 -4.88 10.38 -5.96
C VAL A 40 -5.85 10.98 -4.95
N ILE A 41 -5.94 10.36 -3.77
CA ILE A 41 -6.78 10.81 -2.67
C ILE A 41 -5.95 11.74 -1.78
N THR A 42 -6.44 12.95 -1.52
CA THR A 42 -5.76 13.94 -0.69
C THR A 42 -6.73 14.59 0.28
N ARG A 43 -6.25 15.12 1.40
CA ARG A 43 -7.06 15.93 2.33
C ARG A 43 -7.33 17.35 1.80
N SER A 44 -6.45 17.88 0.94
CA SER A 44 -6.60 19.21 0.35
C SER A 44 -5.82 19.31 -0.95
N LYS A 45 -6.50 19.54 -2.07
CA LYS A 45 -5.85 19.79 -3.37
C LYS A 45 -5.04 21.06 -3.37
N GLN A 46 -5.55 22.10 -2.72
CA GLN A 46 -4.89 23.40 -2.67
C GLN A 46 -3.49 23.31 -2.05
N GLU A 47 -3.35 22.61 -0.92
CA GLU A 47 -2.06 22.45 -0.26
C GLU A 47 -1.10 21.55 -1.06
N VAL A 48 -1.61 20.54 -1.76
CA VAL A 48 -0.81 19.72 -2.68
C VAL A 48 -0.26 20.57 -3.82
N TYR A 49 -1.11 21.33 -4.52
CA TYR A 49 -0.67 22.18 -5.63
C TYR A 49 0.29 23.28 -5.19
N LYS A 50 0.09 23.87 -4.01
CA LYS A 50 1.03 24.83 -3.43
C LYS A 50 2.42 24.24 -3.20
N LYS A 51 2.49 23.00 -2.69
CA LYS A 51 3.77 22.29 -2.50
C LYS A 51 4.43 21.96 -3.84
N ILE A 52 3.67 21.47 -4.82
CA ILE A 52 4.18 21.16 -6.17
C ILE A 52 4.72 22.43 -6.85
N ALA A 53 3.98 23.54 -6.81
CA ALA A 53 4.40 24.82 -7.37
C ALA A 53 5.69 25.34 -6.71
N LYS A 54 5.82 25.17 -5.38
CA LYS A 54 7.05 25.51 -4.67
C LYS A 54 8.23 24.65 -5.11
N ILE A 55 8.06 23.32 -5.18
CA ILE A 55 9.12 22.40 -5.63
C ILE A 55 9.59 22.78 -7.04
N ALA A 56 8.65 23.08 -7.95
CA ALA A 56 8.97 23.51 -9.31
C ALA A 56 9.71 24.86 -9.35
N ALA A 57 9.32 25.82 -8.51
CA ALA A 57 9.94 27.14 -8.45
C ALA A 57 11.36 27.11 -7.83
N ASP A 58 11.58 26.28 -6.81
CA ASP A 58 12.88 26.16 -6.14
C ASP A 58 13.92 25.42 -7.02
N GLY A 59 13.47 24.57 -7.95
CA GLY A 59 14.32 23.89 -8.92
C GLY A 59 15.05 22.65 -8.38
N ALA A 60 15.68 21.90 -9.29
CA ALA A 60 16.29 20.60 -9.00
C ALA A 60 17.46 20.68 -8.00
N ASP A 61 18.22 21.77 -8.01
CA ASP A 61 19.35 21.99 -7.09
C ASP A 61 18.91 22.06 -5.62
N ASN A 62 17.61 22.30 -5.38
CA ASN A 62 17.00 22.38 -4.05
C ASN A 62 16.08 21.17 -3.75
N LEU A 63 16.06 20.15 -4.62
CA LEU A 63 15.23 18.97 -4.45
C LEU A 63 16.02 17.80 -3.82
N GLN A 64 15.52 17.27 -2.72
CA GLN A 64 15.98 16.01 -2.14
C GLN A 64 14.83 15.00 -2.07
N ILE A 65 15.11 13.74 -2.38
CA ILE A 65 14.15 12.64 -2.28
C ILE A 65 14.56 11.74 -1.12
N ILE A 66 13.66 11.55 -0.17
CA ILE A 66 13.77 10.54 0.89
C ILE A 66 12.59 9.60 0.70
N THR A 67 12.88 8.32 0.49
CA THR A 67 11.87 7.31 0.15
C THR A 67 12.09 6.05 0.95
N ASP A 68 10.99 5.40 1.31
CA ASP A 68 10.99 4.01 1.73
C ASP A 68 11.30 3.08 0.54
N PHE A 69 11.61 1.81 0.80
CA PHE A 69 12.01 0.83 -0.21
C PHE A 69 10.93 -0.22 -0.47
N ASP A 70 10.60 -1.04 0.54
CA ASP A 70 9.71 -2.20 0.37
C ASP A 70 8.27 -1.76 0.09
N MET A 71 7.69 -2.25 -1.00
CA MET A 71 6.35 -1.88 -1.48
C MET A 71 6.16 -0.41 -1.86
N THR A 72 7.23 0.41 -1.79
CA THR A 72 7.27 1.79 -2.26
C THR A 72 8.04 1.87 -3.59
N LEU A 73 9.33 1.53 -3.58
CA LEU A 73 10.14 1.38 -4.79
C LEU A 73 9.96 -0.01 -5.41
N THR A 74 9.71 -1.02 -4.57
CA THR A 74 9.34 -2.37 -5.03
C THR A 74 7.82 -2.49 -5.12
N LYS A 75 7.32 -3.42 -5.95
CA LYS A 75 5.89 -3.51 -6.23
C LYS A 75 5.12 -4.14 -5.07
N PHE A 76 4.04 -3.50 -4.64
CA PHE A 76 3.07 -4.07 -3.69
C PHE A 76 2.42 -5.38 -4.21
N ARG A 77 2.09 -5.42 -5.51
CA ARG A 77 1.52 -6.58 -6.22
C ARG A 77 2.26 -6.84 -7.52
N LEU A 78 2.51 -8.12 -7.81
CA LEU A 78 3.13 -8.57 -9.05
C LEU A 78 2.09 -8.68 -10.18
N ARG A 79 2.57 -8.90 -11.41
CA ARG A 79 1.71 -8.96 -12.60
C ARG A 79 0.71 -10.13 -12.57
N ASP A 80 1.05 -11.20 -11.86
CA ASP A 80 0.20 -12.36 -11.63
C ASP A 80 -0.82 -12.17 -10.49
N GLY A 81 -0.86 -10.97 -9.88
CA GLY A 81 -1.74 -10.63 -8.76
C GLY A 81 -1.21 -11.04 -7.38
N SER A 82 -0.09 -11.78 -7.33
CA SER A 82 0.54 -12.17 -6.06
C SER A 82 1.15 -10.98 -5.31
N ARG A 83 1.43 -11.18 -4.02
CA ARG A 83 2.05 -10.18 -3.14
C ARG A 83 3.52 -10.00 -3.54
N GLY A 84 3.98 -8.75 -3.61
CA GLY A 84 5.40 -8.47 -3.74
C GLY A 84 6.21 -9.03 -2.57
N MET A 85 7.51 -9.23 -2.76
CA MET A 85 8.42 -9.64 -1.69
C MET A 85 9.04 -8.41 -1.01
N SER A 86 9.16 -8.45 0.32
CA SER A 86 10.04 -7.54 1.05
C SER A 86 11.50 -7.96 0.89
N THR A 87 12.42 -7.07 1.28
CA THR A 87 13.85 -7.36 1.43
C THR A 87 14.12 -8.60 2.27
N HIS A 88 13.43 -8.74 3.40
CA HIS A 88 13.53 -9.90 4.29
C HIS A 88 13.04 -11.19 3.61
N GLY A 89 11.86 -11.13 2.96
CA GLY A 89 11.30 -12.28 2.26
C GLY A 89 12.14 -12.72 1.05
N LEU A 90 12.86 -11.79 0.42
CA LEU A 90 13.83 -12.12 -0.63
C LEU A 90 15.01 -12.93 -0.08
N LEU A 91 15.57 -12.50 1.06
CA LEU A 91 16.67 -13.20 1.72
C LEU A 91 16.24 -14.60 2.21
N GLU A 92 15.07 -14.74 2.83
CA GLU A 92 14.53 -16.03 3.27
C GLU A 92 14.40 -17.05 2.13
N ARG A 93 14.04 -16.58 0.92
CA ARG A 93 13.90 -17.42 -0.27
C ARG A 93 15.18 -17.60 -1.09
N SER A 94 16.30 -17.02 -0.64
CA SER A 94 17.59 -17.13 -1.34
C SER A 94 18.20 -18.54 -1.33
N GLY A 95 17.71 -19.42 -0.44
CA GLY A 95 18.26 -20.78 -0.25
C GLY A 95 19.49 -20.83 0.67
N HIS A 96 19.93 -19.70 1.23
CA HIS A 96 21.08 -19.65 2.14
C HIS A 96 20.74 -19.99 3.60
N PHE A 97 19.45 -20.01 3.97
CA PHE A 97 19.02 -20.30 5.34
C PHE A 97 18.51 -21.74 5.49
N GLY A 98 18.89 -22.37 6.60
CA GLY A 98 18.42 -23.70 6.96
C GLY A 98 16.96 -23.73 7.42
N PRO A 99 16.34 -24.92 7.46
CA PRO A 99 14.91 -25.08 7.78
C PRO A 99 14.54 -24.57 9.19
N GLU A 100 15.45 -24.66 10.16
CA GLU A 100 15.22 -24.15 11.52
C GLU A 100 15.03 -22.62 11.53
N TYR A 101 15.87 -21.88 10.81
CA TYR A 101 15.73 -20.43 10.70
C TYR A 101 14.41 -20.06 10.04
N LEU A 102 14.09 -20.70 8.90
CA LEU A 102 12.87 -20.43 8.15
C LEU A 102 11.62 -20.69 8.99
N SER A 103 11.61 -21.77 9.78
CA SER A 103 10.51 -22.08 10.69
C SER A 103 10.33 -21.00 11.77
N ARG A 104 11.42 -20.48 12.33
CA ARG A 104 11.36 -19.41 13.34
C ARG A 104 10.93 -18.08 12.72
N ALA A 105 11.47 -17.75 11.54
CA ALA A 105 11.10 -16.53 10.81
C ALA A 105 9.60 -16.53 10.47
N GLN A 106 9.07 -17.67 10.01
CA GLN A 106 7.64 -17.82 9.75
C GLN A 106 6.81 -17.67 11.02
N ALA A 107 7.22 -18.28 12.14
CA ALA A 107 6.50 -18.16 13.41
C ALA A 107 6.46 -16.70 13.93
N LEU A 108 7.56 -15.95 13.77
CA LEU A 108 7.61 -14.52 14.09
C LEU A 108 6.69 -13.72 13.16
N PHE A 109 6.75 -13.98 11.85
CA PHE A 109 5.88 -13.33 10.88
C PHE A 109 4.40 -13.55 11.22
N ASP A 110 4.00 -14.79 11.49
CA ASP A 110 2.62 -15.15 11.83
C ASP A 110 2.14 -14.50 13.13
N GLN A 111 3.04 -14.24 14.07
CA GLN A 111 2.73 -13.55 15.32
C GLN A 111 2.63 -12.02 15.14
N TYR A 112 3.61 -11.39 14.50
CA TYR A 112 3.78 -9.94 14.52
C TYR A 112 3.16 -9.22 13.32
N TYR A 113 3.11 -9.84 12.14
CA TYR A 113 2.53 -9.20 10.95
C TYR A 113 1.04 -8.85 11.15
N PRO A 114 0.18 -9.69 11.77
CA PRO A 114 -1.20 -9.31 12.05
C PRO A 114 -1.31 -8.08 12.96
N ILE A 115 -0.39 -7.92 13.92
CA ILE A 115 -0.34 -6.78 14.85
C ILE A 115 0.08 -5.51 14.08
N GLU A 116 1.08 -5.62 13.22
CA GLU A 116 1.59 -4.52 12.40
C GLU A 116 0.49 -3.88 11.55
N VAL A 117 -0.30 -4.71 10.85
CA VAL A 117 -1.29 -4.24 9.88
C VAL A 117 -2.67 -3.94 10.48
N ASP A 118 -2.92 -4.27 11.75
CA ASP A 118 -4.22 -4.05 12.38
C ASP A 118 -4.51 -2.55 12.56
N PRO A 119 -5.51 -1.97 11.87
CA PRO A 119 -5.82 -0.54 11.98
C PRO A 119 -6.49 -0.16 13.32
N SER A 120 -6.94 -1.13 14.12
CA SER A 120 -7.63 -0.90 15.40
C SER A 120 -6.67 -0.75 16.58
N LEU A 121 -5.41 -1.16 16.43
CA LEU A 121 -4.39 -1.02 17.45
C LEU A 121 -3.78 0.38 17.43
N ASP A 122 -3.64 0.99 18.61
CA ASP A 122 -2.90 2.22 18.78
C ASP A 122 -1.40 2.04 18.49
N ALA A 123 -0.70 3.15 18.25
CA ALA A 123 0.72 3.13 17.88
C ALA A 123 1.64 2.62 19.01
N GLU A 124 1.20 2.65 20.26
CA GLU A 124 1.99 2.17 21.40
C GLU A 124 1.96 0.64 21.48
N ARG A 125 0.82 0.03 21.16
CA ARG A 125 0.64 -1.43 21.08
C ARG A 125 1.33 -2.08 19.89
N LYS A 126 1.72 -1.29 18.89
CA LYS A 126 2.46 -1.74 17.70
C LYS A 126 3.98 -1.66 17.84
N ARG A 127 4.49 -1.03 18.90
CA ARG A 127 5.92 -0.76 19.13
C ARG A 127 6.64 -1.87 19.89
#